data_AF-R9KEC9-F1
#
_entry.id   AF-R9KEC9-F1
#
_cell.length_a   1.000
_cell.length_b   1.000
_cell.length_c   1.000
_cell.angle_alpha   90.00
_cell.angle_beta   90.00
_cell.angle_gamma   90.00
#
_symmetry.space_group_name_H-M   'P 1'
#
loop_
_entity.id
_entity.type
_entity.pdbx_description
1 polymer ?
#
loop_
_entity_poly.entity_id
_entity_poly.type
_entity_poly.pdbx_seq_one_letter_code
_entity_poly.pdbx_strand_id
1 'polypeptide(L)' 'MKKYEYKVLTIATTLAVSTKQYEKIAQEFETKLNELGADGWELVQRMDGFFFLKKEIE' A
#
# COMPACT_ATOMS: atom_id res chain seq x y z
N MET A 1 19.70 13.94 -11.91
CA MET A 1 18.93 13.63 -10.68
C MET A 1 17.79 12.72 -11.09
N LYS A 2 17.47 11.69 -10.30
CA LYS A 2 16.31 10.83 -10.55
C LYS A 2 15.02 11.61 -10.37
N LYS A 3 13.99 11.31 -11.16
CA LYS A 3 12.65 11.88 -11.05
C LYS A 3 11.70 10.81 -10.53
N TYR A 4 10.66 11.24 -9.82
CA TYR A 4 9.68 10.35 -9.24
C TYR A 4 8.27 10.88 -9.43
N GLU A 5 7.33 9.99 -9.76
CA GLU A 5 5.90 10.21 -9.57
C GLU A 5 5.46 9.70 -8.20
N TYR A 6 4.48 10.36 -7.59
CA TYR A 6 3.95 10.01 -6.27
C TYR A 6 2.47 9.71 -6.35
N LYS A 7 2.03 8.72 -5.57
CA LYS A 7 0.63 8.31 -5.45
C LYS A 7 0.27 8.16 -3.99
N VAL A 8 -0.92 8.63 -3.63
CA VAL A 8 -1.52 8.44 -2.31
C VAL A 8 -2.85 7.72 -2.49
N LEU A 9 -3.06 6.65 -1.74
CA LEU A 9 -4.30 5.88 -1.80
C LEU A 9 -4.71 5.34 -0.44
N THR A 10 -5.97 4.94 -0.33
CA THR A 10 -6.51 4.18 0.80
C THR A 10 -6.86 2.78 0.34
N ILE A 11 -6.51 1.75 1.12
CA ILE A 11 -6.98 0.39 0.87
C ILE A 11 -8.13 0.13 1.84
N ALA A 12 -9.34 -0.01 1.29
CA ALA A 12 -10.54 -0.22 2.10
C ALA A 12 -10.52 -1.63 2.73
N THR A 13 -10.69 -1.69 4.05
CA THR A 13 -10.74 -2.94 4.82
C THR A 13 -11.87 -2.91 5.82
N THR A 14 -12.43 -4.06 6.16
CA THR A 14 -13.43 -4.18 7.22
C THR A 14 -12.82 -3.88 8.60
N LEU A 15 -13.63 -3.42 9.55
CA LEU A 15 -13.18 -3.28 10.94
C LEU A 15 -12.84 -4.66 11.52
N ALA A 16 -11.60 -4.85 11.98
CA ALA A 16 -11.22 -6.08 12.68
C ALA A 16 -11.64 -6.01 14.15
N VAL A 17 -12.36 -7.05 14.60
CA VAL A 17 -12.76 -7.25 16.00
C VAL A 17 -12.12 -8.49 16.61
N SER A 18 -11.24 -9.16 15.87
CA SER A 18 -10.52 -10.36 16.30
C SER A 18 -9.16 -10.47 15.62
N THR A 19 -8.22 -11.18 16.24
CA THR A 19 -6.85 -11.39 15.71
C THR A 19 -6.85 -12.00 14.31
N LYS A 20 -7.72 -12.98 14.04
CA LYS A 20 -7.85 -13.61 12.71
C LYS A 20 -8.25 -12.61 11.62
N GLN A 21 -9.08 -11.62 11.96
CA GLN A 21 -9.46 -10.58 11.01
C GLN A 21 -8.29 -9.61 10.76
N TYR A 22 -7.46 -9.32 11.76
CA TYR A 22 -6.24 -8.54 11.56
C TYR A 22 -5.26 -9.23 10.62
N GLU A 23 -5.05 -10.54 10.77
CA GLU A 23 -4.20 -11.33 9.86
C GLU A 23 -4.74 -11.29 8.43
N LYS A 24 -6.06 -11.47 8.27
CA LYS A 24 -6.70 -11.37 6.95
C LYS A 24 -6.51 -10.00 6.32
N ILE A 25 -6.71 -8.92 7.09
CA ILE A 25 -6.50 -7.55 6.63
C ILE A 25 -5.04 -7.31 6.22
N ALA A 26 -4.07 -7.84 6.98
CA ALA A 26 -2.66 -7.74 6.63
C ALA A 26 -2.37 -8.42 5.28
N GLN A 27 -2.95 -9.60 5.04
CA GLN A 27 -2.82 -10.30 3.77
C GLN A 27 -3.49 -9.56 2.60
N GLU A 28 -4.63 -8.90 2.85
CA GLU A 28 -5.29 -8.04 1.85
C GLU A 28 -4.41 -6.83 1.48
N PHE A 29 -3.79 -6.18 2.48
CA PHE A 29 -2.81 -5.11 2.23
C PHE A 29 -1.60 -5.61 1.44
N GLU A 30 -1.00 -6.72 1.85
CA GLU A 30 0.14 -7.32 1.15
C GLU A 30 -0.20 -7.62 -0.31
N THR A 31 -1.35 -8.23 -0.58
CA THR A 31 -1.80 -8.54 -1.94
C THR A 31 -1.88 -7.27 -2.80
N LYS A 32 -2.52 -6.21 -2.29
CA LYS A 32 -2.64 -4.95 -3.02
C LYS A 32 -1.33 -4.19 -3.20
N LEU A 33 -0.45 -4.24 -2.21
CA LEU A 33 0.88 -3.64 -2.31
C LEU A 33 1.77 -4.40 -3.31
N ASN A 34 1.64 -5.72 -3.39
CA ASN A 34 2.36 -6.54 -4.37
C ASN A 34 1.87 -6.28 -5.81
N GLU A 35 0.56 -6.13 -6.03
CA GLU A 35 0.01 -5.69 -7.33
C GLU A 35 0.63 -4.34 -7.75
N LEU A 36 0.68 -3.36 -6.84
CA LEU A 36 1.29 -2.05 -7.09
C LEU A 36 2.81 -2.16 -7.32
N GLY A 37 3.49 -3.03 -6.57
CA GLY A 37 4.91 -3.31 -6.73
C GLY A 37 5.24 -3.89 -8.10
N ALA A 38 4.39 -4.77 -8.63
CA ALA A 38 4.52 -5.30 -9.99
C ALA A 38 4.40 -4.21 -11.06
N ASP A 39 3.60 -3.16 -10.80
CA ASP A 39 3.49 -1.97 -11.63
C ASP A 39 4.65 -0.95 -11.44
N GLY A 40 5.62 -1.27 -10.58
CA GLY A 40 6.80 -0.44 -10.30
C GLY A 40 6.62 0.61 -9.19
N TRP A 41 5.56 0.52 -8.39
CA TRP A 41 5.36 1.38 -7.23
C TRP A 41 6.09 0.86 -6.00
N GLU A 42 6.82 1.73 -5.34
CA GLU A 42 7.47 1.46 -4.06
C GLU A 42 6.67 2.10 -2.92
N LEU A 43 6.36 1.33 -1.88
CA LEU A 43 5.76 1.86 -0.66
C LEU A 43 6.79 2.71 0.10
N VAL A 44 6.45 3.96 0.37
CA VAL A 44 7.29 4.90 1.14
C VAL A 44 6.86 4.93 2.60
N GLN A 45 5.55 5.08 2.85
CA GLN A 45 5.00 5.21 4.19
C GLN A 45 3.54 4.76 4.23
N ARG A 46 3.11 4.29 5.40
CA ARG A 46 1.70 4.17 5.76
C ARG A 46 1.42 5.06 6.98
N MET A 47 0.43 5.94 6.89
CA MET A 47 0.05 6.85 7.98
C MET A 47 -1.44 7.15 7.92
N ASP A 48 -2.15 7.09 9.04
CA ASP A 48 -3.59 7.40 9.17
C ASP A 48 -4.50 6.74 8.10
N GLY A 49 -4.17 5.50 7.72
CA GLY A 49 -4.92 4.73 6.72
C GLY A 49 -4.54 5.03 5.26
N PHE A 50 -3.67 6.01 5.02
CA PHE A 50 -3.10 6.31 3.71
C PHE A 50 -1.83 5.53 3.45
N PHE A 51 -1.64 5.15 2.19
CA PHE A 51 -0.44 4.53 1.65
C PHE A 51 0.20 5.51 0.67
N PHE A 52 1.44 5.91 0.95
CA PHE A 52 2.23 6.81 0.14
C PHE A 52 3.20 5.97 -0.69
N LEU A 53 3.12 6.09 -2.00
CA LEU A 53 3.96 5.36 -2.94
C LEU A 53 4.72 6.32 -3.84
N LYS A 54 5.87 5.86 -4.32
CA LYS A 54 6.63 6.52 -5.36
C LYS A 54 6.95 5.54 -6.49
N LYS A 55 7.14 6.06 -7.70
CA LYS A 55 7.64 5.28 -8.84
C LYS A 55 8.67 6.12 -9.57
N GLU A 56 9.82 5.54 -9.90
CA GLU A 56 10.87 6.23 -10.66
C GLU A 56 10.37 6.46 -12.09
N ILE A 57 10.60 7.67 -12.62
CA ILE A 57 10.30 8.04 -14.00
C ILE A 57 11.60 8.44 -14.71
N GLU A 58 11.70 8.09 -16.00
CA GLU A 58 12.85 8.45 -16.86
C GLU A 58 12.99 9.98 -17.06
#